data_AF-A0AA38X071-F1
#
_entry.id   AF-A0AA38X071-F1
#
_cell.length_a   1.000
_cell.length_b   1.000
_cell.length_c   1.000
_cell.angle_alpha   90.00
_cell.angle_beta   90.00
_cell.angle_gamma   90.00
#
_symmetry.space_group_name_H-M   'P 1'
#
loop_
_entity.id
_entity.type
_entity.pdbx_description
1 polymer ?
#
loop_
_entity_poly.entity_id
_entity_poly.type
_entity_poly.pdbx_seq_one_letter_code
_entity_poly.pdbx_strand_id
1 'polypeptide(L)'
;MPQLDETRQSLLHAEEETEVRVRRFWDGFTDFALRDNILEIAVGLITAAAFTRVVNSLTSDLLLPIISLLPFLRRNFDEKFAVLRRGPHYTKGHGYNTLKQALDDGAVVMAYGYVNLTSTFLREEERANGRGSSFLNNVINFFALGFSLYAIALIYSSVSHDSIIKKTVKCKYCRKSISPKAKRCVNCTSWQDGREDK
;
A
#
# COMPACT_ATOMS: atom_id res chain seq x y z
N MET A 1 44.64 -34.95 34.42
CA MET A 1 43.22 -35.35 34.31
C MET A 1 42.86 -35.33 32.83
N PRO A 2 42.85 -36.48 32.13
CA PRO A 2 42.78 -36.56 30.66
C PRO A 2 41.39 -36.40 30.03
N GLN A 3 40.31 -36.45 30.83
CA GLN A 3 38.91 -36.42 30.34
C GLN A 3 38.40 -35.01 29.93
N LEU A 4 39.08 -33.95 30.36
CA LEU A 4 38.67 -32.57 30.04
C LEU A 4 39.19 -32.08 28.68
N ASP A 5 40.21 -32.75 28.14
CA ASP A 5 40.87 -32.37 26.89
C ASP A 5 40.13 -32.94 25.66
N GLU A 6 39.57 -34.15 25.77
CA GLU A 6 38.71 -34.76 24.74
C GLU A 6 37.39 -34.00 24.54
N THR A 7 36.75 -33.59 25.64
CA THR A 7 35.50 -32.83 25.58
C THR A 7 35.73 -31.45 24.94
N ARG A 8 36.82 -30.77 25.28
CA ARG A 8 37.23 -29.53 24.61
C ARG A 8 37.50 -29.73 23.12
N GLN A 9 38.21 -30.78 22.72
CA GLN A 9 38.45 -31.07 21.30
C GLN A 9 37.13 -31.32 20.54
N SER A 10 36.19 -32.06 21.12
CA SER A 10 34.88 -32.28 20.49
C SER A 10 34.04 -31.01 20.32
N LEU A 11 34.12 -30.08 21.29
CA LEU A 11 33.43 -28.79 21.22
C LEU A 11 34.07 -27.87 20.17
N LEU A 12 35.41 -27.84 20.08
CA LEU A 12 36.13 -27.06 19.08
C LEU A 12 35.82 -27.53 17.64
N HIS A 13 35.74 -28.85 17.41
CA HIS A 13 35.36 -29.39 16.11
C HIS A 13 33.88 -29.14 15.77
N ALA A 14 32.99 -29.13 16.76
CA ALA A 14 31.59 -28.76 16.56
C ALA A 14 31.43 -27.27 16.19
N GLU A 15 32.20 -26.38 16.82
CA GLU A 15 32.22 -24.95 16.48
C GLU A 15 32.71 -24.73 15.04
N GLU A 16 33.79 -25.39 14.63
CA GLU A 16 34.38 -25.25 13.30
C GLU A 16 33.44 -25.74 12.17
N GLU A 17 32.73 -26.86 12.38
CA GLU A 17 31.73 -27.34 11.42
C GLU A 17 30.52 -26.40 11.30
N THR A 18 30.09 -25.81 12.42
CA THR A 18 28.99 -24.84 12.39
C THR A 18 29.40 -23.56 11.66
N GLU A 19 30.63 -23.08 11.83
CA GLU A 19 31.11 -21.85 11.19
C GLU A 19 31.22 -22.00 9.67
N VAL A 20 31.74 -23.13 9.19
CA VAL A 20 31.85 -23.41 7.75
C VAL A 20 30.47 -23.56 7.10
N ARG A 21 29.53 -24.21 7.80
CA ARG A 21 28.16 -24.37 7.30
C ARG A 21 27.42 -23.05 7.23
N VAL A 22 27.57 -22.19 8.25
CA VAL A 22 26.97 -20.86 8.29
C VAL A 22 27.54 -19.97 7.18
N ARG A 23 28.87 -19.95 6.99
CA ARG A 23 29.49 -19.19 5.89
C ARG A 23 29.01 -19.65 4.53
N ARG A 24 28.97 -20.96 4.29
CA ARG A 24 28.49 -21.53 3.02
C ARG A 24 27.02 -21.19 2.74
N PHE A 25 26.19 -21.18 3.78
CA PHE A 25 24.81 -20.74 3.66
C PHE A 25 24.71 -19.24 3.35
N TRP A 26 25.51 -18.41 4.02
CA TRP A 26 25.56 -16.97 3.77
C TRP A 26 26.04 -16.60 2.37
N ASP A 27 27.08 -17.28 1.88
CA ASP A 27 27.59 -17.12 0.52
C ASP A 27 26.51 -17.53 -0.51
N GLY A 28 25.85 -18.66 -0.28
CA GLY A 28 24.74 -19.12 -1.13
C GLY A 28 23.52 -18.21 -1.10
N PHE A 29 23.20 -17.61 0.06
CA PHE A 29 22.12 -16.63 0.19
C PHE A 29 22.46 -15.33 -0.52
N THR A 30 23.69 -14.84 -0.37
CA THR A 30 24.15 -13.60 -1.02
C THR A 30 24.14 -13.77 -2.54
N ASP A 31 24.65 -14.89 -3.05
CA ASP A 31 24.61 -15.23 -4.48
C ASP A 31 23.18 -15.41 -5.02
N PHE A 32 22.23 -15.85 -4.18
CA PHE A 32 20.82 -15.90 -4.52
C PHE A 32 20.16 -14.51 -4.53
N ALA A 33 20.40 -13.69 -3.51
CA ALA A 33 19.79 -12.38 -3.33
C ALA A 33 20.30 -11.34 -4.36
N LEU A 34 21.55 -11.46 -4.79
CA LEU A 34 22.16 -10.59 -5.82
C LEU A 34 21.73 -10.93 -7.24
N ARG A 35 20.89 -11.95 -7.45
CA ARG A 35 20.33 -12.24 -8.77
C ARG A 35 19.41 -11.10 -9.19
N ASP A 36 19.72 -10.49 -10.33
CA ASP A 36 18.98 -9.34 -10.87
C ASP A 36 17.46 -9.56 -10.91
N ASN A 37 17.02 -10.75 -11.33
CA ASN A 37 15.59 -11.11 -11.41
C ASN A 37 14.88 -11.09 -10.04
N ILE A 38 15.56 -11.44 -8.96
CA ILE A 38 14.96 -11.50 -7.62
C ILE A 38 15.01 -10.14 -6.96
N LEU A 39 16.14 -9.43 -7.14
CA LEU A 39 16.33 -8.09 -6.60
C LEU A 39 15.31 -7.10 -7.16
N GLU A 40 15.02 -7.14 -8.46
CA GLU A 40 14.02 -6.26 -9.08
C GLU A 40 12.62 -6.45 -8.48
N ILE A 41 12.19 -7.70 -8.31
CA ILE A 41 10.89 -8.05 -7.72
C ILE A 41 10.83 -7.60 -6.26
N ALA A 42 11.90 -7.85 -5.50
CA ALA A 42 11.98 -7.49 -4.08
C ALA A 42 11.89 -5.97 -3.88
N VAL A 43 12.66 -5.19 -4.65
CA VAL A 43 12.63 -3.72 -4.58
C VAL A 43 11.23 -3.20 -4.94
N GLY A 44 10.61 -3.73 -6.00
CA GLY A 44 9.25 -3.35 -6.39
C GLY A 44 8.21 -3.56 -5.29
N LEU A 45 8.24 -4.72 -4.62
CA LEU A 45 7.30 -5.05 -3.53
C LEU A 45 7.50 -4.12 -2.31
N ILE A 46 8.74 -3.88 -1.92
CA ILE A 46 9.08 -3.06 -0.75
C ILE A 46 8.66 -1.60 -1.00
N THR A 47 8.97 -1.05 -2.18
CA THR A 47 8.56 0.31 -2.54
C THR A 47 7.05 0.45 -2.61
N ALA A 48 6.34 -0.54 -3.16
CA ALA A 48 4.87 -0.54 -3.20
C ALA A 48 4.24 -0.55 -1.80
N ALA A 49 4.75 -1.39 -0.90
CA ALA A 49 4.26 -1.47 0.48
C ALA A 49 4.54 -0.18 1.27
N ALA A 50 5.74 0.40 1.11
CA ALA A 50 6.09 1.66 1.75
C ALA A 50 5.25 2.83 1.22
N PHE A 51 5.08 2.92 -0.11
CA PHE A 51 4.29 3.96 -0.75
C PHE A 51 2.82 3.92 -0.29
N THR A 52 2.23 2.73 -0.21
CA THR A 52 0.85 2.55 0.28
C THR A 52 0.68 3.07 1.70
N ARG A 53 1.67 2.84 2.58
CA ARG A 53 1.63 3.37 3.97
C ARG A 53 1.70 4.89 4.01
N VAL A 54 2.55 5.49 3.19
CA VAL A 54 2.68 6.96 3.10
C VAL A 54 1.38 7.59 2.61
N VAL A 55 0.79 7.04 1.55
CA VAL A 55 -0.48 7.54 0.98
C VAL A 55 -1.63 7.37 1.99
N ASN A 56 -1.67 6.25 2.70
CA ASN A 56 -2.67 6.01 3.73
C ASN A 56 -2.55 6.99 4.89
N SER A 57 -1.35 7.21 5.44
CA SER A 57 -1.13 8.19 6.52
C SER A 57 -1.45 9.62 6.06
N LEU A 58 -1.04 10.00 4.84
CA LEU A 58 -1.41 11.32 4.30
C LEU A 58 -2.93 11.48 4.19
N THR A 59 -3.63 10.42 3.80
CA THR A 59 -5.09 10.47 3.65
C THR A 59 -5.80 10.47 5.01
N SER A 60 -5.41 9.58 5.93
CA SER A 60 -6.06 9.46 7.23
C SER A 60 -5.76 10.62 8.17
N ASP A 61 -4.54 11.15 8.13
CA ASP A 61 -4.04 12.07 9.15
C ASP A 61 -4.14 13.53 8.69
N LEU A 62 -4.12 13.78 7.38
CA LEU A 62 -4.23 15.12 6.80
C LEU A 62 -5.60 15.36 6.15
N LEU A 63 -6.03 14.47 5.25
CA LEU A 63 -7.26 14.70 4.47
C LEU A 63 -8.53 14.46 5.28
N LEU A 64 -8.63 13.35 6.01
CA LEU A 64 -9.86 13.04 6.76
C LEU A 64 -10.21 14.11 7.82
N PRO A 65 -9.29 14.66 8.62
CA PRO A 65 -9.62 15.74 9.56
C PRO A 65 -10.09 17.02 8.85
N ILE A 66 -9.48 17.39 7.73
CA ILE A 66 -9.87 18.56 6.92
C ILE A 66 -11.26 18.34 6.29
N ILE A 67 -11.51 17.15 5.76
CA ILE A 67 -12.79 16.77 5.16
C ILE A 67 -13.88 16.68 6.24
N SER A 68 -13.55 16.19 7.44
CA SER A 68 -14.46 16.09 8.59
C SER A 68 -14.83 17.45 9.17
N LEU A 69 -13.98 18.47 9.02
CA LEU A 69 -14.26 19.84 9.48
C LEU A 69 -15.20 20.59 8.54
N LEU A 70 -15.29 20.20 7.26
CA LEU A 70 -16.11 20.89 6.28
C LEU A 70 -17.61 20.80 6.62
N PRO A 71 -18.30 21.94 6.78
CA PRO A 71 -19.69 21.99 7.28
C PRO A 71 -20.72 21.35 6.34
N PHE A 72 -20.37 21.10 5.07
CA PHE A 72 -21.24 20.46 4.10
C PHE A 72 -21.43 18.94 4.35
N LEU A 73 -20.48 18.29 5.03
CA LEU A 73 -20.49 16.85 5.31
C LEU A 73 -20.88 16.51 6.77
N ARG A 74 -21.19 17.51 7.60
CA ARG A 74 -21.56 17.37 9.04
C ARG A 74 -22.95 16.78 9.32
N ARG A 75 -23.63 16.20 8.33
CA ARG A 75 -24.84 15.43 8.64
C ARG A 75 -24.40 14.02 8.95
N ASN A 76 -24.46 13.60 10.21
CA ASN A 76 -24.28 12.23 10.69
C ASN A 76 -24.97 11.23 9.73
N PHE A 77 -24.25 10.77 8.71
CA PHE A 77 -24.71 9.73 7.78
C PHE A 77 -24.48 8.35 8.41
N ASP A 78 -23.52 8.24 9.34
CA ASP A 78 -23.26 7.04 10.14
C ASP A 78 -24.35 6.73 11.17
N GLU A 79 -25.13 7.73 11.61
CA GLU A 79 -26.21 7.53 12.60
C GLU A 79 -27.60 7.49 11.98
N LYS A 80 -27.73 7.56 10.65
CA LYS A 80 -29.03 7.45 9.99
C LYS A 80 -29.42 6.00 9.82
N PHE A 81 -30.15 5.50 10.81
CA PHE A 81 -30.81 4.22 10.73
C PHE A 81 -32.32 4.37 10.56
N ALA A 82 -32.89 3.62 9.62
CA ALA A 82 -34.32 3.54 9.40
C ALA A 82 -34.84 2.28 10.10
N VAL A 83 -35.75 2.43 11.03
CA VAL A 83 -36.35 1.29 11.73
C VAL A 83 -37.44 0.71 10.82
N LEU A 84 -37.25 -0.52 10.35
CA LEU A 84 -38.23 -1.22 9.51
C LEU A 84 -39.30 -1.89 10.38
N ARG A 85 -38.89 -2.51 11.49
CA ARG A 85 -39.79 -3.10 12.48
C ARG A 85 -39.54 -2.48 13.84
N ARG A 86 -40.57 -1.85 14.39
CA ARG A 86 -40.53 -1.14 15.67
C ARG A 86 -40.49 -2.13 16.84
N GLY A 87 -39.61 -1.87 17.81
CA GLY A 87 -39.60 -2.59 19.09
C GLY A 87 -40.72 -2.11 20.02
N PRO A 88 -40.90 -2.76 21.18
CA PRO A 88 -41.99 -2.48 22.12
C PRO A 88 -41.99 -1.05 22.67
N HIS A 89 -40.82 -0.41 22.77
CA HIS A 89 -40.66 0.94 23.32
C HIS A 89 -40.59 2.04 22.24
N TYR A 90 -41.01 1.76 21.00
CA TYR A 90 -41.03 2.76 19.94
C TYR A 90 -42.15 3.79 20.13
N THR A 91 -41.79 5.05 20.39
CA THR A 91 -42.74 6.15 20.50
C THR A 91 -42.71 7.00 19.22
N LYS A 92 -43.88 7.28 18.62
CA LYS A 92 -43.97 8.02 17.33
C LYS A 92 -43.37 9.44 17.34
N GLY A 93 -43.15 10.04 18.50
CA GLY A 93 -42.57 11.39 18.65
C GLY A 93 -41.06 11.41 18.95
N HIS A 94 -40.53 10.36 19.58
CA HIS A 94 -39.12 10.21 19.91
C HIS A 94 -38.74 8.81 19.45
N GLY A 95 -38.32 8.69 18.19
CA GLY A 95 -37.74 7.44 17.70
C GLY A 95 -36.49 7.06 18.49
N TYR A 96 -35.81 6.00 18.08
CA TYR A 96 -34.52 5.66 18.68
C TYR A 96 -33.48 6.72 18.31
N ASN A 97 -32.71 7.16 19.30
CA ASN A 97 -31.62 8.12 19.10
C ASN A 97 -30.29 7.43 18.80
N THR A 98 -30.15 6.13 19.11
CA THR A 98 -28.94 5.35 18.85
C THR A 98 -29.25 3.96 18.30
N LEU A 99 -28.33 3.42 17.49
CA LEU A 99 -28.46 2.07 16.91
C LEU A 99 -28.44 0.97 17.98
N LYS A 100 -27.66 1.16 19.05
CA LYS A 100 -27.60 0.21 20.18
C LYS A 100 -28.96 0.10 20.88
N GLN A 101 -29.60 1.24 21.15
CA GLN A 101 -30.93 1.27 21.76
C GLN A 101 -32.00 0.60 20.88
N ALA A 102 -31.92 0.76 19.56
CA ALA A 102 -32.85 0.10 18.66
C ALA A 102 -32.65 -1.44 18.63
N LEU A 103 -31.39 -1.89 18.76
CA LEU A 103 -31.05 -3.31 18.76
C LEU A 103 -31.44 -4.01 20.07
N ASP A 104 -31.21 -3.35 21.21
CA ASP A 104 -31.59 -3.86 22.54
C ASP A 104 -33.11 -4.01 22.68
N ASP A 105 -33.87 -3.18 21.98
CA ASP A 105 -35.33 -3.26 21.88
C ASP A 105 -35.84 -4.33 20.90
N GLY A 106 -34.94 -5.07 20.23
CA GLY A 106 -35.27 -6.06 19.22
C GLY A 106 -35.89 -5.46 17.95
N ALA A 107 -35.69 -4.16 17.71
CA ALA A 107 -36.16 -3.49 16.52
C ALA A 107 -35.30 -3.91 15.31
N VAL A 108 -35.96 -4.27 14.21
CA VAL A 108 -35.24 -4.57 12.95
C VAL A 108 -34.98 -3.24 12.27
N VAL A 109 -33.71 -2.82 12.29
CA VAL A 109 -33.26 -1.57 11.68
C VAL A 109 -32.57 -1.84 10.34
N MET A 110 -32.98 -1.11 9.32
CA MET A 110 -32.21 -0.91 8.10
C MET A 110 -31.42 0.37 8.29
N ALA A 111 -30.20 0.23 8.79
CA ALA A 111 -29.26 1.33 8.68
C ALA A 111 -28.93 1.50 7.20
N TYR A 112 -29.35 2.62 6.60
CA TYR A 112 -28.97 2.94 5.22
C TYR A 112 -27.50 3.40 5.13
N GLY A 113 -26.80 3.46 6.27
CA GLY A 113 -25.34 3.36 6.42
C GLY A 113 -24.83 1.95 6.74
N TYR A 114 -25.60 0.89 6.53
CA TYR A 114 -25.25 -0.48 6.91
C TYR A 114 -25.68 -1.44 5.80
N VAL A 115 -24.73 -1.82 4.95
CA VAL A 115 -24.83 -3.08 4.22
C VAL A 115 -23.85 -4.03 4.87
N ASN A 116 -24.38 -4.93 5.69
CA ASN A 116 -23.92 -6.29 5.70
C ASN A 116 -25.15 -7.19 5.59
N LEU A 117 -25.48 -7.55 4.35
CA LEU A 117 -26.01 -8.88 4.13
C LEU A 117 -24.85 -9.82 4.52
N THR A 118 -25.11 -10.71 5.48
CA THR A 118 -24.26 -11.85 5.87
C THR A 118 -22.92 -11.51 6.53
N SER A 119 -22.87 -11.60 7.87
CA SER A 119 -22.20 -12.71 8.55
C SER A 119 -22.19 -12.48 10.06
N THR A 120 -23.12 -13.14 10.77
CA THR A 120 -22.73 -13.80 12.02
C THR A 120 -21.55 -14.72 11.68
N PHE A 121 -20.55 -14.79 12.58
CA PHE A 121 -19.26 -15.49 12.42
C PHE A 121 -18.17 -14.70 11.67
N LEU A 122 -17.36 -13.93 12.42
CA LEU A 122 -15.92 -14.14 12.60
C LEU A 122 -15.31 -13.04 13.51
N ARG A 123 -14.63 -13.51 14.56
CA ARG A 123 -13.55 -12.89 15.37
C ARG A 123 -13.88 -11.66 16.25
N GLU A 124 -13.71 -11.87 17.56
CA GLU A 124 -13.98 -10.97 18.70
C GLU A 124 -13.01 -9.78 18.89
N GLU A 125 -12.11 -9.48 17.96
CA GLU A 125 -10.98 -8.57 18.22
C GLU A 125 -11.22 -7.08 17.87
N GLU A 126 -12.42 -6.70 17.44
CA GLU A 126 -12.75 -5.28 17.17
C GLU A 126 -13.86 -4.73 18.07
N ARG A 127 -13.91 -5.15 19.34
CA ARG A 127 -14.92 -4.67 20.29
C ARG A 127 -14.57 -3.34 21.00
N ALA A 128 -13.45 -2.68 20.67
CA ALA A 128 -13.01 -1.45 21.34
C ALA A 128 -13.03 -0.18 20.45
N ASN A 129 -13.28 -0.30 19.15
CA ASN A 129 -13.44 0.87 18.28
C ASN A 129 -14.75 0.71 17.52
N GLY A 130 -15.72 1.57 17.79
CA GLY A 130 -16.97 1.66 17.04
C GLY A 130 -16.74 2.13 15.60
N ARG A 131 -16.07 1.31 14.78
CA ARG A 131 -15.84 1.53 13.35
C ARG A 131 -16.92 0.84 12.55
N GLY A 132 -18.18 1.26 12.75
CA GLY A 132 -19.24 0.95 11.78
C GLY A 132 -19.00 1.77 10.51
N SER A 133 -18.08 1.36 9.64
CA SER A 133 -17.84 2.05 8.38
C SER A 133 -18.90 1.66 7.36
N SER A 134 -19.92 2.52 7.28
CA SER A 134 -20.88 2.59 6.19
C SER A 134 -20.16 2.55 4.84
N PHE A 135 -20.68 1.82 3.84
CA PHE A 135 -20.17 1.79 2.45
C PHE A 135 -19.78 3.18 1.90
N LEU A 136 -20.49 4.22 2.32
CA LEU A 136 -20.22 5.61 1.99
C LEU A 136 -18.83 6.10 2.47
N ASN A 137 -18.36 5.64 3.64
CA ASN A 137 -17.01 5.89 4.13
C ASN A 137 -15.95 5.27 3.21
N ASN A 138 -16.18 4.06 2.71
CA ASN A 138 -15.25 3.42 1.77
C ASN A 138 -15.22 4.15 0.42
N VAL A 139 -16.36 4.65 -0.05
CA VAL A 139 -16.44 5.49 -1.26
C VAL A 139 -15.71 6.82 -1.05
N ILE A 140 -15.92 7.49 0.09
CA ILE A 140 -15.21 8.72 0.45
C ILE A 140 -13.70 8.45 0.52
N ASN A 141 -13.27 7.35 1.14
CA ASN A 141 -11.86 6.95 1.22
C ASN A 141 -11.27 6.66 -0.17
N PHE A 142 -12.02 6.03 -1.06
CA PHE A 142 -11.57 5.79 -2.44
C PHE A 142 -11.29 7.11 -3.18
N PHE A 143 -12.21 8.07 -3.10
CA PHE A 143 -12.01 9.40 -3.70
C PHE A 143 -10.92 10.20 -2.98
N ALA A 144 -10.80 10.08 -1.66
CA ALA A 144 -9.76 10.75 -0.88
C ALA A 144 -8.36 10.21 -1.21
N LEU A 145 -8.20 8.89 -1.37
CA LEU A 145 -6.96 8.27 -1.83
C LEU A 145 -6.60 8.72 -3.26
N GLY A 146 -7.59 8.76 -4.16
CA GLY A 146 -7.39 9.29 -5.51
C GLY A 146 -6.94 10.75 -5.50
N PHE A 147 -7.59 11.59 -4.68
CA PHE A 147 -7.22 12.99 -4.52
C PHE A 147 -5.83 13.16 -3.88
N SER A 148 -5.48 12.31 -2.91
CA SER A 148 -4.17 12.27 -2.26
C SER A 148 -3.05 11.99 -3.27
N LEU A 149 -3.21 10.95 -4.11
CA LEU A 149 -2.26 10.63 -5.16
C LEU A 149 -2.13 11.76 -6.19
N TYR A 150 -3.24 12.39 -6.55
CA TYR A 150 -3.25 13.54 -7.45
C TYR A 150 -2.54 14.76 -6.85
N ALA A 151 -2.76 15.05 -5.57
CA ALA A 151 -2.09 16.13 -4.86
C ALA A 151 -0.57 15.90 -4.79
N ILE A 152 -0.13 14.67 -4.48
CA ILE A 152 1.29 14.31 -4.51
C ILE A 152 1.86 14.51 -5.93
N ALA A 153 1.16 14.06 -6.96
CA ALA A 153 1.59 14.23 -8.34
C ALA A 153 1.70 15.71 -8.75
N LEU A 154 0.78 16.56 -8.30
CA LEU A 154 0.83 18.01 -8.52
C LEU A 154 2.02 18.67 -7.81
N ILE A 155 2.25 18.34 -6.53
CA ILE A 155 3.39 18.86 -5.76
C ILE A 155 4.69 18.43 -6.43
N TYR A 156 4.79 17.16 -6.81
CA TYR A 156 5.96 16.63 -7.51
C TYR A 156 6.18 17.32 -8.86
N SER A 157 5.13 17.49 -9.66
CA SER A 157 5.20 18.20 -10.94
C SER A 157 5.56 19.69 -10.79
N SER A 158 5.18 20.31 -9.68
CA SER A 158 5.49 21.71 -9.40
C SER A 158 6.94 21.90 -8.93
N VAL A 159 7.50 20.92 -8.24
CA VAL A 159 8.85 21.01 -7.65
C VAL A 159 9.92 20.41 -8.58
N SER A 160 9.60 19.35 -9.30
CA SER A 160 10.53 18.59 -10.13
C SER A 160 10.26 18.86 -11.61
N HIS A 161 10.67 20.04 -12.09
CA HIS A 161 10.61 20.44 -13.50
C HIS A 161 11.73 19.77 -14.34
N ASP A 162 12.04 18.50 -14.06
CA ASP A 162 12.96 17.69 -14.85
C ASP A 162 12.17 16.59 -15.55
N SER A 163 12.08 16.67 -16.89
CA SER A 163 11.48 15.61 -17.68
C SER A 163 12.35 14.36 -17.59
N ILE A 164 12.00 13.46 -16.67
CA ILE A 164 12.63 12.14 -16.46
C ILE A 164 12.65 11.29 -17.73
N ILE A 165 11.74 11.54 -18.67
CA ILE A 165 11.73 10.89 -19.97
C ILE A 165 12.63 11.69 -20.93
N LYS A 166 13.92 11.32 -20.99
CA LYS A 166 14.77 11.70 -22.11
C LYS A 166 14.14 11.11 -23.38
N LYS A 167 13.53 11.94 -24.23
CA LYS A 167 12.96 11.51 -25.52
C LYS A 167 14.04 10.78 -26.32
N THR A 168 13.89 9.47 -26.53
CA THR A 168 14.82 8.68 -27.35
C THR A 168 14.38 8.72 -28.80
N VAL A 169 15.33 8.92 -29.71
CA VAL A 169 15.09 8.89 -31.16
C VAL A 169 15.55 7.55 -31.72
N LYS A 170 14.86 7.02 -32.72
CA LYS A 170 15.31 5.80 -33.41
C LYS A 170 16.43 6.16 -34.40
N CYS A 171 17.49 5.36 -34.40
CA CYS A 171 18.54 5.42 -35.41
C CYS A 171 18.01 5.21 -36.82
N LYS A 172 18.48 5.99 -37.81
CA LYS A 172 18.10 5.83 -39.23
C LYS A 172 18.46 4.43 -39.78
N TYR A 173 19.63 3.93 -39.41
CA TYR A 173 20.17 2.65 -39.92
C TYR A 173 19.74 1.43 -39.10
N CYS A 174 20.10 1.35 -37.81
CA CYS A 174 19.86 0.15 -37.00
C CYS A 174 18.52 0.11 -36.27
N ARG A 175 17.70 1.17 -36.36
CA ARG A 175 16.39 1.33 -35.70
C ARG A 175 16.36 1.18 -34.16
N LYS A 176 17.50 0.97 -33.50
CA LYS A 176 17.61 1.00 -32.03
C LYS A 176 17.39 2.42 -31.51
N SER A 177 16.85 2.53 -30.31
CA SER A 177 16.64 3.79 -29.59
C SER A 177 17.98 4.37 -29.11
N ILE A 178 18.22 5.64 -29.40
CA ILE A 178 19.43 6.38 -29.02
C ILE A 178 19.01 7.67 -28.32
N SER A 179 19.89 8.23 -27.49
CA SER A 179 19.71 9.57 -26.94
C SER A 179 19.70 10.62 -28.06
N PRO A 180 18.90 11.70 -27.93
CA PRO A 180 18.74 12.70 -28.98
C PRO A 180 19.98 13.58 -29.18
N LYS A 181 20.93 13.52 -28.25
CA LYS A 181 22.19 14.28 -28.29
C LYS A 181 23.38 13.46 -28.82
N ALA A 182 23.18 12.19 -29.19
CA ALA A 182 24.27 11.35 -29.67
C ALA A 182 24.58 11.62 -31.15
N LYS A 183 25.83 12.02 -31.45
CA LYS A 183 26.32 12.19 -32.83
C LYS A 183 26.58 10.86 -33.54
N ARG A 184 26.91 9.81 -32.78
CA ARG A 184 27.24 8.47 -33.28
C ARG A 184 26.39 7.41 -32.58
N CYS A 185 25.88 6.44 -33.34
CA CYS A 185 25.16 5.30 -32.77
C CYS A 185 26.14 4.31 -32.11
N VAL A 186 25.87 3.90 -30.87
CA VAL A 186 26.67 2.87 -30.16
C VAL A 186 26.60 1.51 -30.84
N ASN A 187 25.45 1.16 -31.44
CA ASN A 187 25.22 -0.19 -31.97
C ASN A 187 25.67 -0.41 -33.41
N CYS A 188 25.60 0.62 -34.26
CA CYS A 188 25.99 0.50 -35.67
C CYS A 188 27.13 1.44 -36.07
N THR A 189 27.69 2.21 -35.13
CA THR A 189 28.79 3.18 -35.34
C THR A 189 28.53 4.26 -36.39
N SER A 190 27.33 4.27 -36.97
CA SER A 190 26.92 5.18 -38.01
C SER A 190 26.72 6.59 -37.45
N TRP A 191 27.02 7.58 -38.28
CA TRP A 191 26.79 8.98 -37.98
C TRP A 191 25.31 9.34 -38.19
N GLN A 192 24.70 9.99 -37.19
CA GLN A 192 23.31 10.48 -37.34
C GLN A 192 23.24 11.84 -38.06
N ASP A 193 24.38 12.48 -38.30
CA ASP A 193 24.49 13.81 -38.91
C ASP A 193 24.36 13.81 -40.47
N GLY A 194 24.02 12.68 -41.09
CA GLY A 194 23.79 12.56 -42.55
C GLY A 194 25.04 12.59 -43.44
N ARG A 195 26.24 12.49 -42.86
CA ARG A 195 27.52 12.50 -43.60
C ARG A 195 27.78 11.22 -44.42
N GLU A 196 27.05 10.16 -44.12
CA GLU A 196 27.16 8.85 -44.79
C GLU A 196 26.15 8.71 -45.95
N ASP A 197 25.23 9.66 -46.10
CA ASP A 197 24.22 9.68 -47.16
C ASP A 197 24.69 10.44 -48.42
N LYS A 198 25.95 10.93 -48.44
CA LYS A 198 26.59 11.65 -49.56
C LYS A 198 27.60 10.75 -50.26
#